data_AF-A0A9D4HAA4-F1
#
_entry.id   AF-A0A9D4HAA4-F1
#
_cell.length_a   1.000
_cell.length_b   1.000
_cell.length_c   1.000
_cell.angle_alpha   90.00
_cell.angle_beta   90.00
_cell.angle_gamma   90.00
#
_symmetry.space_group_name_H-M   'P 1'
#
loop_
_entity.id
_entity.type
_entity.pdbx_description
1 polymer ?
#
loop_
_entity_poly.entity_id
_entity_poly.type
_entity_poly.pdbx_seq_one_letter_code
_entity_poly.pdbx_strand_id
1 'polypeptide(L)'
;MAFFNPYWAANKLDDIDDETEYRPSVILIGIDSLSRSNAIRSLPKTLQYLRDDLEAFDFMGLRKVGLNAFPNLIPLLTGRPHTDFPNYMQGKDFADSIPLIWKEDCTARTATAFIEDCPGISIFNYLKPGFYKQPSEYYFRSFEVARRKFKPMMFTSLGEDSGDCYGKKNLFVLMKEYFKGFLKVYRDKRKFALFWATHVGHDYVNHVRLIDESLLEMLQWMKREINMENIMLIFLGDHGFRMGGLALTHIGRKENNNPALIIHVPKQLKINVENILLQNTARLVSHYDIYQTMYDILSYKHIPPPQYMDVQDTLVRRNILNPIPIERTCSDAGVPAEYCTCYEDISVGTNSSICLELGRHLVHHINNNILHNNSQCAGLHLYNISDVSLEYSDKHVKRQADQGRKSSWNNQTKSEAAEENLYNDGRYRMVIFTIPGEASFEGLLDYSSATNGNRIQVIGLPSRLNVYGNQSHCSETVIKSFCYCKDLLNDH
;
A
#
# COMPACT_ATOMS: atom_id res chain seq x y z
N MET A 1 13.10 32.49 -3.90
CA MET A 1 13.66 31.14 -4.15
C MET A 1 13.97 30.53 -2.80
N ALA A 2 13.48 29.33 -2.51
CA ALA A 2 13.88 28.60 -1.32
C ALA A 2 15.30 28.04 -1.54
N PHE A 3 16.23 28.31 -0.61
CA PHE A 3 17.58 27.74 -0.67
C PHE A 3 17.52 26.26 -0.34
N PHE A 4 18.01 25.42 -1.25
CA PHE A 4 18.11 23.99 -1.03
C PHE A 4 19.46 23.67 -0.42
N ASN A 5 19.47 23.32 0.88
CA ASN A 5 20.64 22.80 1.56
C ASN A 5 20.41 21.33 1.95
N PRO A 6 21.04 20.36 1.27
CA PRO A 6 20.92 18.97 1.65
C PRO A 6 21.75 18.59 2.89
N TYR A 7 22.65 19.47 3.35
CA TYR A 7 23.54 19.22 4.49
C TYR A 7 23.21 20.14 5.66
N TRP A 8 22.41 19.67 6.61
CA TRP A 8 22.07 20.45 7.81
C TRP A 8 21.93 19.56 9.06
N ALA A 9 21.94 20.15 10.26
CA ALA A 9 21.88 19.44 11.55
C ALA A 9 23.04 18.46 11.86
N ALA A 10 24.24 19.00 12.12
CA ALA A 10 25.37 18.27 12.72
C ALA A 10 25.36 18.28 14.27
N ASN A 11 24.42 19.00 14.89
CA ASN A 11 24.49 19.37 16.31
C ASN A 11 24.14 18.23 17.29
N LYS A 12 23.88 17.00 16.80
CA LYS A 12 23.47 15.85 17.61
C LYS A 12 24.34 14.59 17.42
N LEU A 13 25.47 14.69 16.72
CA LEU A 13 26.28 13.50 16.39
C LEU A 13 26.74 12.70 17.63
N ASP A 14 26.98 13.39 18.75
CA ASP A 14 27.45 12.77 20.00
C ASP A 14 26.38 11.93 20.71
N ASP A 15 25.09 12.19 20.44
CA ASP A 15 23.96 11.47 21.04
C ASP A 15 23.56 10.23 20.22
N ILE A 16 24.13 10.05 19.02
CA ILE A 16 23.80 8.94 18.12
C ILE A 16 24.87 7.85 18.20
N ASP A 17 24.41 6.61 18.33
CA ASP A 17 25.29 5.44 18.37
C ASP A 17 25.94 5.21 17.00
N ASP A 18 27.12 4.59 17.01
CA ASP A 18 27.79 4.20 15.76
C ASP A 18 27.10 3.00 15.10
N GLU A 19 27.09 3.00 13.76
CA GLU A 19 26.61 1.89 12.95
C GLU A 19 27.66 0.76 12.94
N THR A 20 27.25 -0.45 13.34
CA THR A 20 28.13 -1.62 13.38
C THR A 20 27.40 -2.87 12.90
N GLU A 21 28.13 -3.97 12.71
CA GLU A 21 27.54 -5.27 12.33
C GLU A 21 26.52 -5.80 13.35
N TYR A 22 26.59 -5.34 14.61
CA TYR A 22 25.65 -5.66 15.68
C TYR A 22 24.64 -4.54 15.97
N ARG A 23 24.80 -3.37 15.34
CA ARG A 23 23.88 -2.23 15.44
C ARG A 23 23.56 -1.71 14.04
N PRO A 24 22.88 -2.54 13.23
CA PRO A 24 22.54 -2.14 11.88
C PRO A 24 21.58 -0.95 11.87
N SER A 25 21.62 -0.22 10.77
CA SER A 25 20.66 0.82 10.41
C SER A 25 19.51 0.22 9.61
N VAL A 26 18.38 0.93 9.57
CA VAL A 26 17.20 0.55 8.78
C VAL A 26 16.86 1.69 7.84
N ILE A 27 16.78 1.40 6.54
CA ILE A 27 16.42 2.39 5.52
C ILE A 27 15.26 1.83 4.69
N LEU A 28 14.21 2.61 4.56
CA LEU A 28 13.07 2.34 3.71
C LEU A 28 13.11 3.29 2.51
N ILE A 29 13.02 2.73 1.31
CA ILE A 29 12.82 3.47 0.06
C ILE A 29 11.49 3.00 -0.52
N GLY A 30 10.48 3.84 -0.41
CA GLY A 30 9.14 3.55 -0.86
C GLY A 30 8.67 4.39 -2.03
N ILE A 31 7.79 3.80 -2.84
CA ILE A 31 7.11 4.47 -3.95
C ILE A 31 5.61 4.21 -3.80
N ASP A 32 4.81 5.27 -3.77
CA ASP A 32 3.35 5.18 -3.70
C ASP A 32 2.80 4.43 -4.92
N SER A 33 1.80 3.57 -4.71
CA SER A 33 1.06 2.90 -5.79
C SER A 33 1.92 1.92 -6.61
N LEU A 34 3.03 1.43 -6.05
CA LEU A 34 3.92 0.47 -6.67
C LEU A 34 3.55 -1.00 -6.34
N SER A 35 2.83 -1.66 -7.26
CA SER A 35 2.68 -3.12 -7.23
C SER A 35 4.00 -3.82 -7.58
N ARG A 36 4.17 -5.06 -7.13
CA ARG A 36 5.34 -5.88 -7.47
C ARG A 36 5.50 -6.04 -8.98
N SER A 37 4.40 -6.32 -9.69
CA SER A 37 4.41 -6.47 -11.14
C SER A 37 4.66 -5.15 -11.87
N ASN A 38 4.20 -4.00 -11.33
CA ASN A 38 4.57 -2.69 -11.88
C ASN A 38 6.07 -2.42 -11.69
N ALA A 39 6.64 -2.75 -10.53
CA ALA A 39 8.08 -2.63 -10.31
C ALA A 39 8.88 -3.46 -11.32
N ILE A 40 8.46 -4.69 -11.61
CA ILE A 40 9.10 -5.55 -12.63
C ILE A 40 9.09 -4.90 -14.02
N ARG A 41 7.98 -4.25 -14.40
CA ARG A 41 7.85 -3.61 -15.72
C ARG A 41 8.55 -2.25 -15.80
N SER A 42 8.54 -1.50 -14.70
CA SER A 42 8.91 -0.08 -14.69
C SER A 42 10.31 0.18 -14.14
N LEU A 43 10.88 -0.74 -13.35
CA LEU A 43 12.18 -0.58 -12.70
C LEU A 43 13.15 -1.73 -13.02
N PRO A 44 13.29 -2.17 -14.29
CA PRO A 44 14.09 -3.35 -14.62
C PRO A 44 15.55 -3.23 -14.19
N LYS A 45 16.18 -2.06 -14.32
CA LYS A 45 17.60 -1.88 -13.95
C LYS A 45 17.79 -1.87 -12.44
N THR A 46 16.91 -1.16 -11.73
CA THR A 46 16.93 -1.12 -10.26
C THR A 46 16.70 -2.51 -9.67
N LEU A 47 15.69 -3.25 -10.14
CA LEU A 47 15.41 -4.59 -9.62
C LEU A 47 16.51 -5.59 -9.94
N GLN A 48 17.16 -5.46 -11.11
CA GLN A 48 18.34 -6.25 -11.42
C GLN A 48 19.45 -5.96 -10.42
N TYR A 49 19.77 -4.70 -10.15
CA TYR A 49 20.80 -4.32 -9.18
C TYR A 49 20.48 -4.79 -7.75
N LEU A 50 19.24 -4.62 -7.30
CA LEU A 50 18.82 -5.13 -5.98
C LEU A 50 19.05 -6.64 -5.87
N ARG A 51 18.73 -7.40 -6.92
CA ARG A 51 18.88 -8.86 -6.94
C ARG A 51 20.34 -9.30 -7.06
N ASP A 52 21.04 -8.81 -8.06
CA ASP A 52 22.33 -9.35 -8.50
C ASP A 52 23.49 -8.71 -7.71
N ASP A 53 23.41 -7.42 -7.38
CA ASP A 53 24.48 -6.69 -6.71
C ASP A 53 24.30 -6.55 -5.20
N LEU A 54 23.06 -6.49 -4.71
CA LEU A 54 22.76 -6.42 -3.28
C LEU A 54 22.26 -7.75 -2.71
N GLU A 55 22.07 -8.78 -3.54
CA GLU A 55 21.55 -10.09 -3.13
C GLU A 55 20.27 -9.96 -2.30
N ALA A 56 19.40 -9.01 -2.67
CA ALA A 56 18.18 -8.72 -1.95
C ALA A 56 17.09 -9.76 -2.23
N PHE A 57 16.25 -9.99 -1.23
CA PHE A 57 15.18 -10.99 -1.25
C PHE A 57 13.88 -10.35 -1.71
N ASP A 58 13.27 -10.90 -2.76
CA ASP A 58 11.99 -10.45 -3.32
C ASP A 58 10.82 -11.19 -2.68
N PHE A 59 10.09 -10.51 -1.78
CA PHE A 59 8.95 -11.06 -1.06
C PHE A 59 7.67 -10.94 -1.89
N MET A 60 7.33 -12.04 -2.56
CA MET A 60 6.18 -12.14 -3.46
C MET A 60 4.83 -12.13 -2.73
N GLY A 61 4.83 -12.56 -1.47
CA GLY A 61 3.61 -12.73 -0.67
C GLY A 61 3.16 -11.50 0.10
N LEU A 62 3.75 -10.31 -0.11
CA LEU A 62 3.25 -9.09 0.56
C LEU A 62 1.80 -8.80 0.13
N ARG A 63 0.94 -8.55 1.12
CA ARG A 63 -0.43 -8.07 0.92
C ARG A 63 -0.64 -6.73 1.61
N LYS A 64 -1.37 -5.85 0.92
CA LYS A 64 -1.83 -4.60 1.52
C LYS A 64 -2.87 -4.90 2.59
N VAL A 65 -2.92 -4.03 3.59
CA VAL A 65 -3.83 -4.11 4.75
C VAL A 65 -4.82 -2.94 4.77
N GLY A 66 -4.75 -2.05 3.78
CA GLY A 66 -5.58 -0.86 3.67
C GLY A 66 -5.77 -0.38 2.23
N LEU A 67 -6.72 0.54 2.04
CA LEU A 67 -7.12 1.03 0.72
C LEU A 67 -6.03 1.85 0.00
N ASN A 68 -5.37 2.75 0.74
CA ASN A 68 -4.39 3.72 0.24
C ASN A 68 -3.15 3.79 1.15
N ALA A 69 -2.24 4.76 0.94
CA ALA A 69 -0.98 4.85 1.70
C ALA A 69 -1.13 4.85 3.22
N PHE A 70 -1.96 5.71 3.79
CA PHE A 70 -2.08 5.86 5.23
C PHE A 70 -2.39 4.55 6.00
N PRO A 71 -3.47 3.80 5.69
CA PRO A 71 -3.81 2.57 6.38
C PRO A 71 -2.83 1.42 6.15
N ASN A 72 -1.95 1.50 5.14
CA ASN A 72 -0.86 0.52 4.94
C ASN A 72 0.41 0.92 5.71
N LEU A 73 0.77 2.20 5.71
CA LEU A 73 1.97 2.67 6.39
C LEU A 73 1.82 2.82 7.90
N ILE A 74 0.61 2.96 8.44
CA ILE A 74 0.44 2.95 9.90
C ILE A 74 0.84 1.60 10.52
N PRO A 75 0.36 0.45 10.03
CA PRO A 75 0.88 -0.86 10.43
C PRO A 75 2.39 -1.01 10.26
N LEU A 76 2.95 -0.49 9.16
CA LEU A 76 4.40 -0.50 8.92
C LEU A 76 5.19 0.29 9.96
N LEU A 77 4.66 1.41 10.44
CA LEU A 77 5.38 2.36 11.30
C LEU A 77 5.01 2.24 12.78
N THR A 78 3.97 1.48 13.13
CA THR A 78 3.48 1.35 14.52
C THR A 78 3.25 -0.10 14.95
N GLY A 79 3.16 -1.03 14.00
CA GLY A 79 2.72 -2.41 14.27
C GLY A 79 1.25 -2.51 14.69
N ARG A 80 0.46 -1.45 14.52
CA ARG A 80 -0.96 -1.34 14.90
C ARG A 80 -1.83 -0.92 13.72
N PRO A 81 -3.11 -1.33 13.66
CA PRO A 81 -4.02 -0.88 12.63
C PRO A 81 -4.28 0.63 12.77
N HIS A 82 -4.53 1.30 11.65
CA HIS A 82 -4.85 2.73 11.63
C HIS A 82 -6.14 3.09 12.39
N THR A 83 -7.02 2.11 12.61
CA THR A 83 -8.25 2.24 13.40
C THR A 83 -8.00 2.51 14.88
N ASP A 84 -6.80 2.23 15.39
CA ASP A 84 -6.40 2.52 16.78
C ASP A 84 -6.21 4.04 17.03
N PHE A 85 -6.24 4.87 15.99
CA PHE A 85 -6.00 6.32 16.06
C PHE A 85 -7.20 7.16 15.59
N PRO A 86 -8.40 6.97 16.18
CA PRO A 86 -9.64 7.58 15.66
C PRO A 86 -9.64 9.11 15.73
N ASN A 87 -9.01 9.72 16.74
CA ASN A 87 -8.95 11.18 16.87
C ASN A 87 -8.18 11.82 15.71
N TYR A 88 -7.03 11.24 15.35
CA TYR A 88 -6.27 11.68 14.18
C TYR A 88 -7.03 11.43 12.88
N MET A 89 -7.69 10.27 12.74
CA MET A 89 -8.55 9.96 11.58
C MET A 89 -9.70 10.97 11.41
N GLN A 90 -10.22 11.51 12.51
CA GLN A 90 -11.28 12.52 12.52
C GLN A 90 -10.76 13.97 12.44
N GLY A 91 -9.44 14.17 12.27
CA GLY A 91 -8.83 15.50 12.23
C GLY A 91 -8.87 16.26 13.55
N LYS A 92 -9.13 15.57 14.66
CA LYS A 92 -9.21 16.14 16.02
C LYS A 92 -7.85 16.19 16.73
N ASP A 93 -6.81 15.63 16.12
CA ASP A 93 -5.48 15.54 16.67
C ASP A 93 -4.41 15.57 15.57
N PHE A 94 -3.16 15.80 15.96
CA PHE A 94 -2.00 15.76 15.07
C PHE A 94 -1.37 14.36 15.03
N ALA A 95 -0.57 14.08 14.01
CA ALA A 95 0.19 12.83 13.90
C ALA A 95 1.23 12.67 15.03
N ASP A 96 1.48 13.73 15.79
CA ASP A 96 2.25 13.75 17.03
C ASP A 96 1.75 12.74 18.07
N SER A 97 0.45 12.43 18.11
CA SER A 97 -0.10 11.46 19.07
C SER A 97 0.06 10.00 18.67
N ILE A 98 0.48 9.73 17.43
CA ILE A 98 0.71 8.36 16.93
C ILE A 98 2.09 7.88 17.39
N PRO A 99 2.22 6.68 18.01
CA PRO A 99 3.50 6.10 18.42
C PRO A 99 4.23 5.50 17.22
N LEU A 100 4.74 6.38 16.36
CA LEU A 100 5.52 6.02 15.18
C LEU A 100 6.91 5.53 15.60
N ILE A 101 7.50 4.61 14.85
CA ILE A 101 8.74 3.91 15.21
C ILE A 101 9.91 4.85 15.56
N TRP A 102 9.99 6.04 14.94
CA TRP A 102 11.00 7.06 15.26
C TRP A 102 10.75 7.83 16.57
N LYS A 103 9.68 7.52 17.29
CA LYS A 103 9.38 7.99 18.64
C LYS A 103 9.57 6.90 19.69
N GLU A 104 9.81 5.66 19.26
CA GLU A 104 10.01 4.52 20.14
C GLU A 104 11.44 4.49 20.69
N ASP A 105 11.62 3.91 21.87
CA ASP A 105 12.92 3.81 22.55
C ASP A 105 13.99 3.13 21.70
N CYS A 106 13.58 2.22 20.80
CA CYS A 106 14.47 1.53 19.86
C CYS A 106 15.20 2.49 18.89
N THR A 107 14.70 3.72 18.73
CA THR A 107 15.29 4.76 17.89
C THR A 107 15.90 5.93 18.67
N ALA A 108 15.88 5.90 20.01
CA ALA A 108 16.30 7.03 20.85
C ALA A 108 17.74 7.53 20.59
N ARG A 109 18.65 6.65 20.17
CA ARG A 109 20.05 6.96 19.82
C ARG A 109 20.36 6.69 18.35
N THR A 110 19.38 6.92 17.49
CA THR A 110 19.43 6.69 16.03
C THR A 110 19.10 7.98 15.30
N ALA A 111 19.88 8.34 14.29
CA ALA A 111 19.56 9.50 13.45
C ALA A 111 18.34 9.19 12.58
N THR A 112 17.33 10.07 12.59
CA THR A 112 16.07 9.80 11.86
C THR A 112 15.85 10.72 10.67
N ALA A 113 15.32 10.17 9.58
CA ALA A 113 14.92 10.94 8.41
C ALA A 113 13.53 10.53 7.90
N PHE A 114 12.68 11.52 7.61
CA PHE A 114 11.41 11.36 6.92
C PHE A 114 11.36 12.31 5.72
N ILE A 115 11.46 11.72 4.54
CA ILE A 115 11.61 12.43 3.26
C ILE A 115 10.46 12.02 2.37
N GLU A 116 9.52 12.93 2.18
CA GLU A 116 8.32 12.71 1.39
C GLU A 116 8.02 13.95 0.56
N ASP A 117 7.68 13.75 -0.71
CA ASP A 117 7.19 14.81 -1.59
C ASP A 117 5.67 15.04 -1.40
N CYS A 118 5.06 15.84 -2.29
CA CYS A 118 3.61 16.04 -2.32
C CYS A 118 2.94 16.41 -0.96
N PRO A 119 3.41 17.43 -0.21
CA PRO A 119 2.92 17.86 1.11
C PRO A 119 1.41 18.09 1.29
N GLY A 120 0.64 18.19 0.20
CA GLY A 120 -0.82 18.33 0.22
C GLY A 120 -1.59 17.00 0.21
N ILE A 121 -0.97 15.94 -0.30
CA ILE A 121 -1.52 14.58 -0.37
C ILE A 121 -0.61 13.56 0.31
N SER A 122 0.38 14.02 1.08
CA SER A 122 1.30 13.17 1.82
C SER A 122 0.57 12.31 2.84
N ILE A 123 1.22 11.21 3.24
CA ILE A 123 0.72 10.16 4.14
C ILE A 123 -0.03 10.75 5.34
N PHE A 124 0.55 11.79 5.96
CA PHE A 124 0.01 12.41 7.16
C PHE A 124 -0.78 13.72 6.92
N ASN A 125 -0.84 14.27 5.70
CA ASN A 125 -1.53 15.55 5.47
C ASN A 125 -2.78 15.46 4.60
N TYR A 126 -3.01 14.37 3.88
CA TYR A 126 -4.22 14.23 3.07
C TYR A 126 -5.49 14.28 3.93
N LEU A 127 -6.25 15.38 3.81
CA LEU A 127 -7.46 15.68 4.60
C LEU A 127 -7.23 15.69 6.13
N LYS A 128 -5.98 15.88 6.58
CA LYS A 128 -5.60 15.79 8.00
C LYS A 128 -4.57 16.85 8.40
N PRO A 129 -4.47 17.18 9.71
CA PRO A 129 -3.53 18.20 10.18
C PRO A 129 -2.05 17.88 9.95
N GLY A 130 -1.69 16.59 9.86
CA GLY A 130 -0.28 16.15 9.84
C GLY A 130 0.42 16.38 11.16
N PHE A 131 1.72 16.67 11.11
CA PHE A 131 2.53 16.90 12.29
C PHE A 131 2.53 18.37 12.71
N TYR A 132 2.37 18.60 14.01
CA TYR A 132 2.61 19.87 14.67
C TYR A 132 4.11 20.09 14.92
N LYS A 133 4.81 19.08 15.47
CA LYS A 133 6.27 19.11 15.65
C LYS A 133 6.97 18.33 14.54
N GLN A 134 8.17 18.76 14.17
CA GLN A 134 8.98 18.03 13.21
C GLN A 134 9.23 16.58 13.72
N PRO A 135 8.88 15.54 12.93
CA PRO A 135 8.85 14.16 13.42
C PRO A 135 10.22 13.47 13.47
N SER A 136 11.21 13.99 12.73
CA SER A 136 12.54 13.37 12.55
C SER A 136 13.62 14.42 12.42
N GLU A 137 14.90 14.10 12.60
CA GLU A 137 16.01 15.06 12.43
C GLU A 137 16.00 15.68 11.03
N TYR A 138 15.84 14.85 10.00
CA TYR A 138 15.70 15.31 8.62
C TYR A 138 14.24 15.22 8.20
N TYR A 139 13.62 16.36 7.88
CA TYR A 139 12.23 16.42 7.43
C TYR A 139 12.06 17.25 6.17
N PHE A 140 11.87 16.58 5.02
CA PHE A 140 11.89 17.23 3.71
C PHE A 140 10.69 18.17 3.47
N ARG A 141 9.58 17.95 4.18
CA ARG A 141 8.33 18.69 3.99
C ARG A 141 8.49 20.22 4.10
N SER A 142 9.33 20.70 5.02
CA SER A 142 9.56 22.14 5.20
C SER A 142 10.09 22.79 3.91
N PHE A 143 10.99 22.10 3.20
CA PHE A 143 11.47 22.53 1.89
C PHE A 143 10.33 22.50 0.85
N GLU A 144 9.56 21.42 0.76
CA GLU A 144 8.46 21.31 -0.21
C GLU A 144 7.37 22.36 -0.04
N VAL A 145 7.02 22.71 1.21
CA VAL A 145 6.07 23.79 1.50
C VAL A 145 6.65 25.15 1.13
N ALA A 146 7.90 25.42 1.50
CA ALA A 146 8.57 26.67 1.13
C ALA A 146 8.70 26.80 -0.40
N ARG A 147 9.03 25.71 -1.09
CA ARG A 147 9.13 25.63 -2.55
C ARG A 147 7.81 26.00 -3.22
N ARG A 148 6.70 25.40 -2.78
CA ARG A 148 5.34 25.71 -3.30
C ARG A 148 4.89 27.13 -2.99
N LYS A 149 5.26 27.67 -1.82
CA LYS A 149 4.89 29.04 -1.40
C LYS A 149 5.71 30.13 -2.11
N PHE A 150 7.02 29.94 -2.24
CA PHE A 150 7.97 30.93 -2.74
C PHE A 150 8.38 30.64 -4.19
N LYS A 151 7.38 30.42 -5.06
CA LYS A 151 7.57 30.24 -6.50
C LYS A 151 8.45 31.37 -7.05
N PRO A 152 9.63 31.09 -7.63
CA PRO A 152 10.48 32.14 -8.16
C PRO A 152 9.83 32.77 -9.40
N MET A 153 9.23 33.95 -9.24
CA MET A 153 8.58 34.72 -10.30
C MET A 153 9.51 35.08 -11.48
N MET A 154 10.84 35.03 -11.30
CA MET A 154 11.86 35.34 -12.33
C MET A 154 12.46 34.12 -13.06
N PHE A 155 12.12 32.88 -12.70
CA PHE A 155 12.58 31.66 -13.40
C PHE A 155 11.47 30.97 -14.19
N THR A 156 10.44 31.75 -14.56
CA THR A 156 9.31 31.33 -15.40
C THR A 156 9.68 31.19 -16.88
N SER A 157 10.92 31.52 -17.27
CA SER A 157 11.41 31.57 -18.65
C SER A 157 11.63 30.21 -19.32
N LEU A 158 11.32 29.09 -18.66
CA LEU A 158 11.18 27.76 -19.29
C LEU A 158 9.72 27.26 -19.33
N GLY A 159 8.74 28.11 -19.00
CA GLY A 159 7.31 27.81 -19.18
C GLY A 159 6.79 26.79 -18.18
N GLU A 160 6.25 27.31 -17.06
CA GLU A 160 5.49 26.61 -16.02
C GLU A 160 6.25 25.74 -14.99
N ASP A 161 5.87 25.94 -13.72
CA ASP A 161 6.12 25.02 -12.61
C ASP A 161 5.21 23.81 -12.81
N SER A 162 5.64 22.82 -13.58
CA SER A 162 5.01 21.50 -13.53
C SER A 162 5.28 20.91 -12.14
N GLY A 163 4.37 20.07 -11.63
CA GLY A 163 4.56 19.41 -10.33
C GLY A 163 5.90 18.66 -10.20
N ASP A 164 6.52 18.35 -11.34
CA ASP A 164 7.72 17.53 -11.51
C ASP A 164 9.06 18.25 -11.25
N CYS A 165 9.15 19.58 -11.37
CA CYS A 165 10.44 20.28 -11.47
C CYS A 165 10.57 21.50 -10.54
N TYR A 166 11.79 21.78 -10.08
CA TYR A 166 12.14 23.03 -9.40
C TYR A 166 13.48 23.56 -9.90
N GLY A 167 13.40 24.72 -10.58
CA GLY A 167 14.51 25.20 -11.39
C GLY A 167 14.82 24.21 -12.50
N LYS A 168 16.06 23.72 -12.57
CA LYS A 168 16.51 22.74 -13.58
C LYS A 168 16.54 21.30 -13.08
N LYS A 169 16.05 21.02 -11.88
CA LYS A 169 16.09 19.69 -11.26
C LYS A 169 14.68 19.11 -11.12
N ASN A 170 14.54 17.85 -11.46
CA ASN A 170 13.34 17.07 -11.15
C ASN A 170 13.21 16.88 -9.62
N LEU A 171 11.98 16.81 -9.12
CA LEU A 171 11.66 16.69 -7.70
C LEU A 171 12.28 15.43 -7.06
N PHE A 172 12.25 14.29 -7.75
CA PHE A 172 12.88 13.07 -7.26
C PHE A 172 14.41 13.24 -7.10
N VAL A 173 15.05 14.00 -7.99
CA VAL A 173 16.49 14.31 -7.88
C VAL A 173 16.77 15.18 -6.65
N LEU A 174 15.90 16.13 -6.33
CA LEU A 174 16.03 16.94 -5.11
C LEU A 174 15.86 16.10 -3.84
N MET A 175 14.86 15.23 -3.80
CA MET A 175 14.68 14.28 -2.71
C MET A 175 15.91 13.39 -2.54
N LYS A 176 16.42 12.84 -3.65
CA LYS A 176 17.65 12.02 -3.70
C LYS A 176 18.83 12.79 -3.10
N GLU A 177 19.06 14.03 -3.52
CA GLU A 177 20.16 14.86 -3.00
C GLU A 177 20.02 15.14 -1.51
N TYR A 178 18.81 15.41 -1.05
CA TYR A 178 18.51 15.65 0.37
C TYR A 178 18.78 14.40 1.21
N PHE A 179 18.36 13.23 0.72
CA PHE A 179 18.63 11.94 1.36
C PHE A 179 20.13 11.60 1.40
N LYS A 180 20.85 11.83 0.30
CA LYS A 180 22.32 11.68 0.27
C LYS A 180 23.02 12.59 1.28
N GLY A 181 22.48 13.78 1.52
CA GLY A 181 22.98 14.70 2.54
C GLY A 181 22.87 14.12 3.95
N PHE A 182 21.68 13.61 4.32
CA PHE A 182 21.47 12.87 5.57
C PHE A 182 22.46 11.72 5.74
N LEU A 183 22.56 10.85 4.72
CA LEU A 183 23.44 9.68 4.77
C LEU A 183 24.91 10.05 4.92
N LYS A 184 25.35 11.18 4.35
CA LYS A 184 26.73 11.68 4.50
C LYS A 184 27.01 12.27 5.88
N VAL A 185 26.09 13.07 6.43
CA VAL A 185 26.27 13.67 7.77
C VAL A 185 26.35 12.59 8.84
N TYR A 186 25.50 11.56 8.72
CA TYR A 186 25.44 10.46 9.67
C TYR A 186 26.16 9.19 9.18
N ARG A 187 27.16 9.32 8.31
CA ARG A 187 27.80 8.20 7.58
C ARG A 187 28.09 6.98 8.47
N ASP A 188 28.78 7.22 9.58
CA ASP A 188 29.25 6.18 10.51
C ASP A 188 28.30 6.00 11.72
N LYS A 189 27.19 6.73 11.73
CA LYS A 189 26.19 6.73 12.80
C LYS A 189 25.01 5.85 12.44
N ARG A 190 24.32 5.31 13.43
CA ARG A 190 23.11 4.50 13.25
C ARG A 190 21.96 5.35 12.73
N LYS A 191 21.18 4.81 11.79
CA LYS A 191 20.17 5.54 11.02
C LYS A 191 18.84 4.78 10.97
N PHE A 192 17.75 5.54 11.00
CA PHE A 192 16.43 5.10 10.58
C PHE A 192 15.91 6.10 9.55
N ALA A 193 15.61 5.67 8.34
CA ALA A 193 15.13 6.59 7.31
C ALA A 193 13.92 6.05 6.56
N LEU A 194 12.90 6.89 6.37
CA LEU A 194 11.81 6.68 5.46
C LEU A 194 11.90 7.70 4.31
N PHE A 195 12.31 7.22 3.14
CA PHE A 195 12.23 7.94 1.86
C PHE A 195 10.98 7.48 1.12
N TRP A 196 10.06 8.38 0.80
CA TRP A 196 8.77 8.04 0.19
C TRP A 196 8.45 8.94 -1.00
N ALA A 197 8.46 8.37 -2.21
CA ALA A 197 8.18 9.09 -3.46
C ALA A 197 6.72 8.87 -3.89
N THR A 198 5.89 9.89 -3.69
CA THR A 198 4.47 9.92 -4.02
C THR A 198 4.25 10.32 -5.48
N HIS A 199 4.93 11.39 -5.90
CA HIS A 199 4.67 12.08 -7.17
C HIS A 199 4.81 11.17 -8.40
N VAL A 200 5.76 10.22 -8.35
CA VAL A 200 6.13 9.37 -9.48
C VAL A 200 5.21 8.17 -9.71
N GLY A 201 4.35 7.84 -8.73
CA GLY A 201 3.51 6.64 -8.77
C GLY A 201 2.02 6.89 -8.56
N HIS A 202 1.64 7.94 -7.82
CA HIS A 202 0.26 8.15 -7.36
C HIS A 202 -0.75 8.34 -8.51
N ASP A 203 -0.47 9.25 -9.45
CA ASP A 203 -1.43 9.62 -10.51
C ASP A 203 -1.29 8.80 -11.79
N TYR A 204 -0.06 8.35 -12.10
CA TYR A 204 0.26 7.71 -13.36
C TYR A 204 1.17 6.50 -13.15
N VAL A 205 0.62 5.31 -13.34
CA VAL A 205 1.34 4.02 -13.21
C VAL A 205 2.65 3.97 -14.01
N ASN A 206 2.69 4.63 -15.17
CA ASN A 206 3.82 4.61 -16.08
C ASN A 206 4.94 5.57 -15.69
N HIS A 207 4.72 6.55 -14.81
CA HIS A 207 5.74 7.54 -14.44
C HIS A 207 6.87 6.96 -13.60
N VAL A 208 6.63 5.83 -12.92
CA VAL A 208 7.65 5.08 -12.17
C VAL A 208 8.87 4.76 -13.06
N ARG A 209 8.66 4.48 -14.35
CA ARG A 209 9.77 4.18 -15.27
C ARG A 209 10.76 5.33 -15.47
N LEU A 210 10.33 6.56 -15.21
CA LEU A 210 11.14 7.76 -15.41
C LEU A 210 12.26 7.87 -14.37
N ILE A 211 12.14 7.16 -13.24
CA ILE A 211 13.12 7.22 -12.15
C ILE A 211 14.03 5.99 -12.06
N ASP A 212 13.88 4.98 -12.93
CA ASP A 212 14.67 3.74 -12.82
C ASP A 212 16.19 4.01 -12.79
N GLU A 213 16.69 4.83 -13.72
CA GLU A 213 18.11 5.22 -13.75
C GLU A 213 18.51 6.02 -12.49
N SER A 214 17.70 7.01 -12.11
CA SER A 214 18.02 7.89 -10.98
C SER A 214 17.99 7.16 -9.64
N LEU A 215 17.11 6.16 -9.49
CA LEU A 215 17.01 5.28 -8.33
C LEU A 215 18.18 4.29 -8.29
N LEU A 216 18.52 3.67 -9.43
CA LEU A 216 19.72 2.84 -9.55
C LEU A 216 20.99 3.61 -9.14
N GLU A 217 21.18 4.81 -9.68
CA GLU A 217 22.32 5.67 -9.32
C GLU A 217 22.37 5.97 -7.82
N MET A 218 21.21 6.13 -7.17
CA MET A 218 21.13 6.35 -5.72
C MET A 218 21.63 5.13 -4.95
N LEU A 219 21.17 3.94 -5.32
CA LEU A 219 21.56 2.68 -4.68
C LEU A 219 23.03 2.35 -4.90
N GLN A 220 23.54 2.54 -6.13
CA GLN A 220 24.96 2.39 -6.44
C GLN A 220 25.83 3.37 -5.66
N TRP A 221 25.37 4.61 -5.52
CA TRP A 221 26.04 5.60 -4.68
C TRP A 221 26.02 5.19 -3.20
N MET A 222 24.91 4.67 -2.68
CA MET A 222 24.82 4.16 -1.31
C MET A 222 25.82 3.04 -1.08
N LYS A 223 25.92 2.05 -1.98
CA LYS A 223 26.90 0.95 -1.88
C LYS A 223 28.35 1.43 -1.86
N ARG A 224 28.67 2.50 -2.58
CA ARG A 224 30.04 3.04 -2.64
C ARG A 224 30.41 3.93 -1.47
N GLU A 225 29.51 4.83 -1.07
CA GLU A 225 29.84 5.87 -0.10
C GLU A 225 29.42 5.51 1.33
N ILE A 226 28.45 4.61 1.50
CA ILE A 226 27.89 4.23 2.80
C ILE A 226 28.18 2.74 3.05
N ASN A 227 28.22 2.33 4.33
CA ASN A 227 28.41 0.93 4.68
C ASN A 227 27.13 0.11 4.53
N MET A 228 26.81 -0.27 3.28
CA MET A 228 25.63 -1.11 3.00
C MET A 228 25.63 -2.46 3.71
N GLU A 229 26.80 -3.00 4.10
CA GLU A 229 26.87 -4.31 4.79
C GLU A 229 26.16 -4.30 6.16
N ASN A 230 26.02 -3.12 6.78
CA ASN A 230 25.37 -2.92 8.08
C ASN A 230 23.98 -2.26 7.96
N ILE A 231 23.38 -2.24 6.76
CA ILE A 231 22.09 -1.59 6.53
C ILE A 231 21.06 -2.64 6.13
N MET A 232 19.94 -2.68 6.84
CA MET A 232 18.73 -3.29 6.29
C MET A 232 18.05 -2.28 5.36
N LEU A 233 18.10 -2.55 4.06
CA LEU A 233 17.42 -1.75 3.06
C LEU A 233 16.10 -2.44 2.67
N ILE A 234 14.99 -1.73 2.83
CA ILE A 234 13.65 -2.18 2.48
C ILE A 234 13.15 -1.32 1.33
N PHE A 235 13.06 -1.90 0.14
CA PHE A 235 12.44 -1.27 -1.02
C PHE A 235 11.00 -1.77 -1.16
N LEU A 236 10.01 -0.87 -1.16
CA LEU A 236 8.61 -1.29 -1.08
C LEU A 236 7.61 -0.36 -1.78
N GLY A 237 6.43 -0.90 -2.05
CA GLY A 237 5.21 -0.13 -2.24
C GLY A 237 4.25 -0.34 -1.06
N ASP A 238 3.24 0.51 -0.95
CA ASP A 238 2.15 0.41 0.01
C ASP A 238 0.93 -0.34 -0.56
N HIS A 239 0.63 -0.07 -1.83
CA HIS A 239 -0.38 -0.74 -2.65
C HIS A 239 0.02 -0.62 -4.13
N GLY A 240 -0.75 -1.22 -5.04
CA GLY A 240 -0.61 -0.99 -6.48
C GLY A 240 -1.55 0.10 -7.01
N PHE A 241 -1.56 0.32 -8.31
CA PHE A 241 -2.39 1.37 -8.92
C PHE A 241 -3.89 1.09 -8.71
N ARG A 242 -4.62 2.09 -8.18
CA ARG A 242 -5.97 1.88 -7.60
C ARG A 242 -7.11 2.60 -8.29
N MET A 243 -6.84 3.53 -9.22
CA MET A 243 -7.89 4.30 -9.90
C MET A 243 -7.65 4.39 -11.40
N GLY A 244 -8.71 4.29 -12.21
CA GLY A 244 -8.64 4.40 -13.67
C GLY A 244 -8.36 3.07 -14.35
N GLY A 245 -7.93 3.13 -15.61
CA GLY A 245 -7.94 2.00 -16.55
C GLY A 245 -7.50 0.64 -15.98
N LEU A 246 -6.34 0.57 -15.31
CA LEU A 246 -5.87 -0.70 -14.74
C LEU A 246 -6.76 -1.20 -13.60
N ALA A 247 -7.27 -0.32 -12.74
CA ALA A 247 -8.14 -0.69 -11.63
C ALA A 247 -9.51 -1.24 -12.09
N LEU A 248 -9.91 -0.98 -13.35
CA LEU A 248 -11.10 -1.58 -13.94
C LEU A 248 -10.87 -3.01 -14.44
N THR A 249 -9.62 -3.44 -14.59
CA THR A 249 -9.28 -4.80 -15.03
C THR A 249 -9.12 -5.75 -13.86
N HIS A 250 -9.46 -7.02 -14.05
CA HIS A 250 -9.27 -8.05 -13.02
C HIS A 250 -7.82 -8.14 -12.51
N ILE A 251 -6.87 -8.15 -13.45
CA ILE A 251 -5.44 -8.22 -13.14
C ILE A 251 -5.00 -6.99 -12.35
N GLY A 252 -5.36 -5.79 -12.78
CA GLY A 252 -4.95 -4.57 -12.08
C GLY A 252 -5.44 -4.50 -10.64
N ARG A 253 -6.63 -5.05 -10.34
CA ARG A 253 -7.12 -5.16 -8.95
C ARG A 253 -6.34 -6.19 -8.12
N LYS A 254 -5.94 -7.32 -8.71
CA LYS A 254 -5.01 -8.26 -8.06
C LYS A 254 -3.63 -7.62 -7.81
N GLU A 255 -3.10 -6.87 -8.78
CA GLU A 255 -1.85 -6.12 -8.65
C GLU A 255 -1.92 -5.04 -7.56
N ASN A 256 -3.06 -4.34 -7.45
CA ASN A 256 -3.33 -3.36 -6.40
C ASN A 256 -3.12 -3.95 -4.99
N ASN A 257 -3.51 -5.21 -4.79
CA ASN A 257 -3.41 -5.89 -3.50
C ASN A 257 -2.04 -6.56 -3.25
N ASN A 258 -1.11 -6.52 -4.22
CA ASN A 258 0.24 -7.10 -4.13
C ASN A 258 1.33 -6.04 -4.38
N PRO A 259 1.60 -5.17 -3.38
CA PRO A 259 2.69 -4.21 -3.44
C PRO A 259 4.07 -4.87 -3.56
N ALA A 260 5.05 -4.12 -4.05
CA ALA A 260 6.44 -4.57 -4.10
C ALA A 260 7.05 -4.66 -2.69
N LEU A 261 7.90 -5.66 -2.45
CA LEU A 261 8.74 -5.76 -1.25
C LEU A 261 10.04 -6.48 -1.60
N ILE A 262 11.15 -5.76 -1.58
CA ILE A 262 12.49 -6.28 -1.81
C ILE A 262 13.39 -5.84 -0.66
N ILE A 263 14.04 -6.79 0.01
CA ILE A 263 14.78 -6.52 1.25
C ILE A 263 16.23 -6.99 1.11
N HIS A 264 17.16 -6.06 1.26
CA HIS A 264 18.56 -6.38 1.53
C HIS A 264 18.77 -6.48 3.04
N VAL A 265 19.41 -7.56 3.48
CA VAL A 265 19.63 -7.87 4.90
C VAL A 265 21.12 -7.70 5.21
N PRO A 266 21.49 -7.05 6.33
CA PRO A 266 22.89 -6.89 6.73
C PRO A 266 23.63 -8.22 6.73
N LYS A 267 24.88 -8.21 6.26
CA LYS A 267 25.68 -9.41 5.99
C LYS A 267 25.75 -10.35 7.20
N GLN A 268 26.02 -9.78 8.38
CA GLN A 268 26.15 -10.55 9.62
C GLN A 268 24.82 -11.19 10.05
N LEU A 269 23.69 -10.55 9.75
CA LEU A 269 22.36 -11.13 10.01
C LEU A 269 22.03 -12.22 8.99
N LYS A 270 22.31 -11.97 7.71
CA LYS A 270 22.01 -12.86 6.58
C LYS A 270 22.60 -14.27 6.77
N ILE A 271 23.83 -14.39 7.27
CA ILE A 271 24.54 -15.68 7.45
C ILE A 271 23.70 -16.74 8.16
N ASN A 272 22.93 -16.35 9.18
CA ASN A 272 22.17 -17.29 10.01
C ASN A 272 20.72 -17.51 9.54
N VAL A 273 20.21 -16.66 8.66
CA VAL A 273 18.78 -16.61 8.31
C VAL A 273 18.52 -16.65 6.80
N GLU A 274 19.55 -16.79 5.97
CA GLU A 274 19.41 -16.81 4.50
C GLU A 274 18.42 -17.86 4.01
N ASN A 275 18.51 -19.09 4.50
CA ASN A 275 17.56 -20.16 4.15
C ASN A 275 16.12 -19.83 4.58
N ILE A 276 15.96 -19.16 5.73
CA ILE A 276 14.64 -18.72 6.23
C ILE A 276 14.09 -17.62 5.33
N LEU A 277 14.91 -16.64 4.97
CA LEU A 277 14.55 -15.56 4.05
C LEU A 277 14.13 -16.10 2.69
N LEU A 278 14.90 -17.03 2.10
CA LEU A 278 14.57 -17.68 0.83
C LEU A 278 13.19 -18.35 0.89
N GLN A 279 12.88 -19.06 1.97
CA GLN A 279 11.57 -19.67 2.16
C GLN A 279 10.47 -18.61 2.32
N ASN A 280 10.73 -17.58 3.13
CA ASN A 280 9.78 -16.52 3.42
C ASN A 280 9.44 -15.64 2.22
N THR A 281 10.29 -15.59 1.19
CA THR A 281 9.98 -14.87 -0.06
C THR A 281 8.66 -15.34 -0.70
N ALA A 282 8.30 -16.61 -0.50
CA ALA A 282 7.08 -17.23 -1.02
C ALA A 282 5.94 -17.31 0.02
N ARG A 283 6.10 -16.68 1.20
CA ARG A 283 5.12 -16.72 2.29
C ARG A 283 4.29 -15.45 2.37
N LEU A 284 3.08 -15.57 2.90
CA LEU A 284 2.20 -14.44 3.14
C LEU A 284 2.78 -13.53 4.24
N VAL A 285 3.08 -12.29 3.88
CA VAL A 285 3.56 -11.25 4.79
C VAL A 285 2.71 -9.99 4.65
N SER A 286 2.74 -9.17 5.69
CA SER A 286 2.01 -7.92 5.79
C SER A 286 2.92 -6.79 6.28
N HIS A 287 2.39 -5.57 6.28
CA HIS A 287 3.07 -4.39 6.81
C HIS A 287 3.41 -4.53 8.32
N TYR A 288 2.61 -5.29 9.08
CA TYR A 288 2.87 -5.57 10.49
C TYR A 288 4.16 -6.38 10.71
N ASP A 289 4.48 -7.29 9.79
CA ASP A 289 5.68 -8.13 9.88
C ASP A 289 6.95 -7.30 9.63
N ILE A 290 6.86 -6.36 8.69
CA ILE A 290 7.94 -5.42 8.40
C ILE A 290 8.19 -4.54 9.64
N TYR A 291 7.14 -4.03 10.29
CA TYR A 291 7.28 -3.30 11.55
C TYR A 291 8.02 -4.13 12.61
N GLN A 292 7.57 -5.36 12.88
CA GLN A 292 8.20 -6.20 13.91
C GLN A 292 9.67 -6.45 13.59
N THR A 293 9.99 -6.71 12.32
CA THR A 293 11.37 -6.89 11.85
C THR A 293 12.22 -5.65 12.10
N MET A 294 11.72 -4.46 11.72
CA MET A 294 12.44 -3.20 11.94
C MET A 294 12.62 -2.92 13.43
N TYR A 295 11.57 -3.13 14.22
CA TYR A 295 11.60 -2.92 15.66
C TYR A 295 12.66 -3.81 16.34
N ASP A 296 12.72 -5.10 15.99
CA ASP A 296 13.70 -6.04 16.55
C ASP A 296 15.14 -5.66 16.18
N ILE A 297 15.35 -5.21 14.94
CA ILE A 297 16.65 -4.75 14.44
C ILE A 297 17.08 -3.45 15.12
N LEU A 298 16.16 -2.50 15.34
CA LEU A 298 16.44 -1.21 15.97
C LEU A 298 16.63 -1.34 17.49
N SER A 299 15.90 -2.23 18.15
CA SER A 299 15.92 -2.40 19.62
C SER A 299 17.20 -3.05 20.17
N TYR A 300 18.11 -3.45 19.29
CA TYR A 300 19.06 -4.52 19.53
C TYR A 300 19.89 -4.46 20.83
N LYS A 301 19.81 -5.58 21.58
CA LYS A 301 20.83 -6.05 22.53
C LYS A 301 21.33 -7.48 22.25
N HIS A 302 20.53 -8.40 21.68
CA HIS A 302 20.92 -9.71 21.10
C HIS A 302 19.75 -10.29 20.25
N ILE A 303 20.01 -10.90 19.07
CA ILE A 303 19.03 -11.56 18.19
C ILE A 303 18.90 -12.93 18.84
N PRO A 304 17.74 -13.27 19.44
CA PRO A 304 17.53 -14.64 19.85
C PRO A 304 17.57 -15.54 18.60
N PRO A 305 18.07 -16.79 18.73
CA PRO A 305 18.08 -17.72 17.60
C PRO A 305 16.68 -17.83 16.98
N PRO A 306 16.57 -18.07 15.66
CA PRO A 306 15.27 -18.11 15.00
C PRO A 306 14.31 -19.07 15.71
N GLN A 307 13.17 -18.56 16.16
CA GLN A 307 12.15 -19.36 16.84
C GLN A 307 11.04 -19.68 15.85
N TYR A 308 10.64 -20.96 15.82
CA TYR A 308 9.43 -21.36 15.11
C TYR A 308 8.22 -20.87 15.93
N MET A 309 7.36 -20.05 15.31
CA MET A 309 6.12 -19.56 15.92
C MET A 309 4.95 -20.31 15.31
N ASP A 310 4.18 -21.01 16.13
CA ASP A 310 2.96 -21.72 15.71
C ASP A 310 1.92 -20.73 15.16
N VAL A 311 1.02 -21.19 14.29
CA VAL A 311 -0.11 -20.42 13.75
C VAL A 311 -1.11 -20.09 14.86
N GLN A 312 -1.14 -20.87 15.95
CA GLN A 312 -2.00 -20.60 17.12
C GLN A 312 -1.60 -19.34 17.91
N ASP A 313 -0.38 -18.84 17.71
CA ASP A 313 0.00 -17.52 18.19
C ASP A 313 -0.67 -16.48 17.31
N THR A 314 -1.76 -15.89 17.83
CA THR A 314 -2.56 -14.75 17.32
C THR A 314 -1.77 -13.47 17.01
N LEU A 315 -0.46 -13.58 16.84
CA LEU A 315 0.45 -12.52 16.49
C LEU A 315 0.27 -12.14 15.02
N VAL A 316 -0.49 -11.06 14.81
CA VAL A 316 -0.62 -10.35 13.53
C VAL A 316 0.76 -9.93 12.99
N ARG A 317 1.71 -9.60 13.88
CA ARG A 317 3.06 -9.15 13.56
C ARG A 317 4.10 -10.26 13.83
N ARG A 318 4.89 -10.62 12.82
CA ARG A 318 5.96 -11.62 12.90
C ARG A 318 7.27 -11.04 12.35
N ASN A 319 8.40 -11.43 12.93
CA ASN A 319 9.70 -11.06 12.39
C ASN A 319 10.01 -11.93 11.15
N ILE A 320 10.26 -11.34 10.00
CA ILE A 320 10.53 -12.06 8.74
C ILE A 320 11.87 -12.80 8.72
N LEU A 321 12.74 -12.55 9.71
CA LEU A 321 13.97 -13.32 9.94
C LEU A 321 13.70 -14.67 10.63
N ASN A 322 12.46 -14.90 11.08
CA ASN A 322 11.98 -16.18 11.60
C ASN A 322 11.10 -16.89 10.56
N PRO A 323 10.95 -18.22 10.62
CA PRO A 323 10.09 -18.94 9.68
C PRO A 323 8.64 -18.44 9.71
N ILE A 324 8.10 -18.12 8.53
CA ILE A 324 6.68 -17.79 8.36
C ILE A 324 5.93 -19.07 7.91
N PRO A 325 4.89 -19.51 8.66
CA PRO A 325 4.15 -20.74 8.34
C PRO A 325 3.53 -20.73 6.94
N ILE A 326 3.47 -21.89 6.28
CA ILE A 326 2.81 -22.02 4.98
C ILE A 326 1.28 -21.94 5.10
N GLU A 327 0.75 -22.32 6.26
CA GLU A 327 -0.67 -22.32 6.60
C GLU A 327 -1.19 -20.94 7.04
N ARG A 328 -0.31 -19.92 7.11
CA ARG A 328 -0.68 -18.57 7.55
C ARG A 328 -1.76 -17.99 6.64
N THR A 329 -2.89 -17.61 7.23
CA THR A 329 -4.03 -17.02 6.53
C THR A 329 -3.96 -15.49 6.47
N CYS A 330 -4.78 -14.87 5.63
CA CYS A 330 -4.94 -13.41 5.60
C CYS A 330 -5.36 -12.85 6.98
N SER A 331 -6.22 -13.57 7.71
CA SER A 331 -6.62 -13.17 9.07
C SER A 331 -5.41 -13.16 10.02
N ASP A 332 -4.56 -14.19 9.98
CA ASP A 332 -3.35 -14.28 10.81
C ASP A 332 -2.31 -13.21 10.44
N ALA A 333 -2.38 -12.68 9.21
CA ALA A 333 -1.54 -11.59 8.74
C ALA A 333 -2.17 -10.20 8.95
N GLY A 334 -3.35 -10.10 9.55
CA GLY A 334 -4.08 -8.83 9.70
C GLY A 334 -4.48 -8.20 8.37
N VAL A 335 -4.63 -9.00 7.32
CA VAL A 335 -5.05 -8.59 5.98
C VAL A 335 -6.58 -8.74 5.89
N PRO A 336 -7.33 -7.62 5.75
CA PRO A 336 -8.77 -7.67 5.53
C PRO A 336 -9.16 -8.53 4.32
N ALA A 337 -10.31 -9.20 4.39
CA ALA A 337 -10.76 -10.15 3.37
C ALA A 337 -10.88 -9.51 1.98
N GLU A 338 -11.29 -8.24 1.90
CA GLU A 338 -11.37 -7.48 0.65
C GLU A 338 -10.01 -7.31 -0.07
N TYR A 339 -8.90 -7.38 0.65
CA TYR A 339 -7.53 -7.28 0.11
C TYR A 339 -6.81 -8.63 0.02
N CYS A 340 -7.44 -9.70 0.53
CA CYS A 340 -6.89 -11.04 0.44
C CYS A 340 -6.95 -11.55 -1.00
N THR A 341 -5.83 -12.04 -1.54
CA THR A 341 -5.75 -12.65 -2.88
C THR A 341 -5.19 -14.07 -2.83
N CYS A 342 -5.36 -14.75 -1.70
CA CYS A 342 -4.96 -16.15 -1.52
C CYS A 342 -5.94 -17.13 -2.18
N TYR A 343 -7.17 -16.70 -2.46
CA TYR A 343 -8.19 -17.52 -3.10
C TYR A 343 -8.03 -17.54 -4.62
N GLU A 344 -8.33 -18.69 -5.22
CA GLU A 344 -8.59 -18.74 -6.65
C GLU A 344 -10.01 -18.25 -6.94
N ASP A 345 -10.25 -17.81 -8.17
CA ASP A 345 -11.55 -17.30 -8.57
C ASP A 345 -11.91 -17.69 -10.01
N ILE A 346 -13.21 -17.84 -10.26
CA ILE A 346 -13.77 -18.05 -11.60
C ILE A 346 -14.67 -16.88 -11.98
N SER A 347 -14.59 -16.45 -13.24
CA SER A 347 -15.49 -15.43 -13.78
C SER A 347 -16.91 -15.97 -13.92
N VAL A 348 -17.88 -15.16 -13.48
CA VAL A 348 -19.32 -15.44 -13.52
C VAL A 348 -19.98 -14.46 -14.48
N GLY A 349 -20.99 -14.93 -15.23
CA GLY A 349 -21.77 -14.08 -16.13
C GLY A 349 -22.48 -12.96 -15.37
N THR A 350 -22.34 -11.72 -15.85
CA THR A 350 -22.85 -10.52 -15.14
C THR A 350 -24.37 -10.36 -15.18
N ASN A 351 -25.05 -11.04 -16.10
CA ASN A 351 -26.49 -10.90 -16.36
C ASN A 351 -27.37 -11.91 -15.59
N SER A 352 -26.79 -12.76 -14.73
CA SER A 352 -27.57 -13.71 -13.95
C SER A 352 -28.43 -13.00 -12.89
N SER A 353 -29.54 -13.62 -12.49
CA SER A 353 -30.45 -13.09 -11.46
C SER A 353 -29.72 -12.82 -10.15
N ILE A 354 -28.84 -13.73 -9.73
CA ILE A 354 -28.00 -13.58 -8.54
C ILE A 354 -27.03 -12.39 -8.65
N CYS A 355 -26.37 -12.19 -9.79
CA CYS A 355 -25.47 -11.04 -9.98
C CYS A 355 -26.23 -9.71 -9.86
N LEU A 356 -27.44 -9.63 -10.44
CA LEU A 356 -28.29 -8.45 -10.31
C LEU A 356 -28.76 -8.21 -8.87
N GLU A 357 -29.09 -9.27 -8.13
CA GLU A 357 -29.45 -9.21 -6.72
C GLU A 357 -28.29 -8.69 -5.87
N LEU A 358 -27.09 -9.27 -6.03
CA LEU A 358 -25.87 -8.86 -5.35
C LEU A 358 -25.50 -7.41 -5.68
N GLY A 359 -25.58 -7.02 -6.96
CA GLY A 359 -25.29 -5.66 -7.41
C GLY A 359 -26.24 -4.63 -6.79
N ARG A 360 -27.54 -4.94 -6.72
CA ARG A 360 -28.53 -4.07 -6.06
C ARG A 360 -28.29 -4.01 -4.55
N HIS A 361 -27.93 -5.13 -3.93
CA HIS A 361 -27.60 -5.18 -2.50
C HIS A 361 -26.35 -4.34 -2.18
N LEU A 362 -25.33 -4.39 -3.03
CA LEU A 362 -24.12 -3.57 -2.89
C LEU A 362 -24.45 -2.07 -2.97
N VAL A 363 -25.28 -1.64 -3.93
CA VAL A 363 -25.73 -0.25 -4.02
C VAL A 363 -26.57 0.15 -2.81
N HIS A 364 -27.46 -0.74 -2.35
CA HIS A 364 -28.26 -0.51 -1.15
C HIS A 364 -27.36 -0.29 0.08
N HIS A 365 -26.33 -1.12 0.25
CA HIS A 365 -25.34 -0.96 1.32
C HIS A 365 -24.62 0.39 1.23
N ILE A 366 -24.19 0.82 0.03
CA ILE A 366 -23.56 2.14 -0.15
C ILE A 366 -24.51 3.26 0.29
N ASN A 367 -25.76 3.25 -0.16
CA ASN A 367 -26.73 4.29 0.19
C ASN A 367 -27.07 4.29 1.69
N ASN A 368 -27.34 3.13 2.28
CA ASN A 368 -27.97 3.03 3.60
C ASN A 368 -27.00 2.78 4.76
N ASN A 369 -25.77 2.35 4.49
CA ASN A 369 -24.78 2.11 5.53
C ASN A 369 -23.66 3.13 5.45
N ILE A 370 -23.25 3.55 4.23
CA ILE A 370 -22.15 4.49 4.04
C ILE A 370 -22.66 5.94 3.94
N LEU A 371 -23.67 6.20 3.10
CA LEU A 371 -24.16 7.57 2.84
C LEU A 371 -25.30 8.04 3.76
N HIS A 372 -25.82 7.18 4.65
CA HIS A 372 -27.05 7.42 5.41
C HIS A 372 -27.12 8.73 6.20
N ASN A 373 -25.99 9.22 6.73
CA ASN A 373 -25.92 10.47 7.49
C ASN A 373 -25.54 11.69 6.66
N ASN A 374 -25.38 11.56 5.33
CA ASN A 374 -25.05 12.69 4.46
C ASN A 374 -26.22 13.03 3.54
N SER A 375 -27.00 14.03 3.95
CA SER A 375 -28.15 14.52 3.20
C SER A 375 -27.78 15.25 1.90
N GLN A 376 -26.53 15.66 1.72
CA GLN A 376 -26.05 16.38 0.53
C GLN A 376 -25.66 15.44 -0.61
N CYS A 377 -25.38 14.17 -0.32
CA CYS A 377 -25.10 13.15 -1.34
C CYS A 377 -26.40 12.61 -1.95
N ALA A 378 -26.42 12.47 -3.27
CA ALA A 378 -27.48 11.84 -4.03
C ALA A 378 -27.53 10.33 -3.75
N GLY A 379 -28.73 9.76 -3.81
CA GLY A 379 -28.89 8.30 -3.80
C GLY A 379 -28.34 7.71 -5.09
N LEU A 380 -27.52 6.67 -4.97
CA LEU A 380 -26.94 5.98 -6.11
C LEU A 380 -27.87 4.84 -6.58
N HIS A 381 -27.87 4.59 -7.89
CA HIS A 381 -28.60 3.50 -8.52
C HIS A 381 -27.64 2.62 -9.31
N LEU A 382 -27.88 1.30 -9.29
CA LEU A 382 -27.12 0.36 -10.11
C LEU A 382 -27.36 0.68 -11.59
N TYR A 383 -26.29 0.97 -12.32
CA TYR A 383 -26.31 1.22 -13.75
C TYR A 383 -25.87 0.00 -14.55
N ASN A 384 -24.73 -0.60 -14.17
CA ASN A 384 -24.17 -1.75 -14.87
C ASN A 384 -23.34 -2.64 -13.92
N ILE A 385 -23.18 -3.91 -14.27
CA ILE A 385 -22.23 -4.85 -13.64
C ILE A 385 -21.23 -5.25 -14.72
N SER A 386 -19.96 -4.88 -14.55
CA SER A 386 -18.95 -5.11 -15.58
C SER A 386 -18.14 -6.38 -15.38
N ASP A 387 -18.01 -6.83 -14.14
CA ASP A 387 -17.17 -7.97 -13.80
C ASP A 387 -17.68 -8.64 -12.52
N VAL A 388 -17.69 -9.97 -12.50
CA VAL A 388 -18.05 -10.77 -11.32
C VAL A 388 -17.16 -12.01 -11.29
N SER A 389 -16.59 -12.30 -10.12
CA SER A 389 -15.91 -13.56 -9.86
C SER A 389 -16.37 -14.20 -8.56
N LEU A 390 -16.38 -15.54 -8.54
CA LEU A 390 -16.66 -16.37 -7.37
C LEU A 390 -15.34 -16.90 -6.82
N GLU A 391 -15.04 -16.56 -5.58
CA GLU A 391 -13.83 -17.00 -4.85
C GLU A 391 -14.05 -18.39 -4.24
N TYR A 392 -13.04 -19.26 -4.36
CA TYR A 392 -13.06 -20.60 -3.76
C TYR A 392 -11.71 -20.97 -3.16
N SER A 393 -11.75 -21.75 -2.07
CA SER A 393 -10.56 -22.22 -1.34
C SER A 393 -10.06 -23.59 -1.79
N ASP A 394 -10.89 -24.38 -2.49
CA ASP A 394 -10.62 -25.80 -2.77
C ASP A 394 -10.48 -26.10 -4.27
N LYS A 395 -9.42 -26.84 -4.64
CA LYS A 395 -9.17 -27.35 -6.00
C LYS A 395 -10.30 -28.26 -6.50
N HIS A 396 -11.11 -28.81 -5.61
CA HIS A 396 -12.30 -29.59 -5.95
C HIS A 396 -13.40 -28.76 -6.64
N VAL A 397 -13.60 -27.50 -6.23
CA VAL A 397 -14.57 -26.58 -6.85
C VAL A 397 -14.14 -26.23 -8.27
N LYS A 398 -12.84 -26.01 -8.48
CA LYS A 398 -12.26 -25.83 -9.83
C LYS A 398 -12.53 -27.02 -10.73
N ARG A 399 -12.37 -28.26 -10.24
CA ARG A 399 -12.67 -29.47 -11.02
C ARG A 399 -14.15 -29.57 -11.39
N GLN A 400 -15.06 -29.18 -10.51
CA GLN A 400 -16.49 -29.16 -10.83
C GLN A 400 -16.85 -28.04 -11.84
N ALA A 401 -16.29 -26.84 -11.67
CA ALA A 401 -16.46 -25.73 -12.60
C ALA A 401 -15.85 -26.03 -14.00
N ASP A 402 -14.66 -26.63 -14.05
CA ASP A 402 -14.00 -27.04 -15.30
C ASP A 402 -14.71 -28.23 -15.96
N GLN A 403 -15.28 -29.16 -15.18
CA GLN A 403 -16.08 -30.27 -15.70
C GLN A 403 -17.42 -29.79 -16.28
N GLY A 404 -18.07 -28.79 -15.67
CA GLY A 404 -19.26 -28.13 -16.23
C GLY A 404 -18.97 -27.41 -17.55
N ARG A 405 -17.83 -26.72 -17.67
CA ARG A 405 -17.40 -26.09 -18.93
C ARG A 405 -17.07 -27.08 -20.04
N LYS A 406 -16.47 -28.23 -19.72
CA LYS A 406 -16.13 -29.27 -20.72
C LYS A 406 -17.34 -30.12 -21.14
N SER A 407 -18.33 -30.33 -20.27
CA SER A 407 -19.56 -31.06 -20.62
C SER A 407 -20.49 -30.26 -21.53
N SER A 408 -20.45 -28.91 -21.46
CA SER A 408 -21.21 -28.01 -22.34
C SER A 408 -20.86 -28.13 -23.83
N TRP A 409 -19.72 -28.73 -24.19
CA TRP A 409 -19.34 -28.94 -25.60
C TRP A 409 -19.88 -30.25 -26.18
N ASN A 410 -20.26 -31.25 -25.36
CA ASN A 410 -20.51 -32.61 -25.86
C ASN A 410 -21.80 -33.29 -25.39
N ASN A 411 -22.64 -32.71 -24.53
CA ASN A 411 -23.96 -33.32 -24.22
C ASN A 411 -24.99 -32.28 -23.75
N GLN A 412 -26.08 -32.14 -24.50
CA GLN A 412 -27.12 -31.12 -24.33
C GLN A 412 -28.18 -31.46 -23.26
N THR A 413 -27.94 -32.38 -22.33
CA THR A 413 -29.03 -32.92 -21.46
C THR A 413 -28.69 -33.27 -20.00
N LYS A 414 -27.57 -32.80 -19.42
CA LYS A 414 -27.33 -32.85 -17.95
C LYS A 414 -26.41 -31.69 -17.52
N SER A 415 -26.72 -30.79 -16.60
CA SER A 415 -27.93 -30.45 -15.84
C SER A 415 -27.75 -29.01 -15.36
N GLU A 416 -28.67 -28.09 -15.67
CA GLU A 416 -28.69 -26.73 -15.10
C GLU A 416 -28.60 -26.75 -13.55
N ALA A 417 -29.12 -27.82 -12.93
CA ALA A 417 -29.05 -28.07 -11.48
C ALA A 417 -27.63 -28.24 -10.88
N ALA A 418 -26.62 -28.59 -11.68
CA ALA A 418 -25.23 -28.71 -11.18
C ALA A 418 -24.47 -27.39 -11.23
N GLU A 419 -24.78 -26.53 -12.21
CA GLU A 419 -24.29 -25.15 -12.25
C GLU A 419 -25.03 -24.29 -11.21
N GLU A 420 -26.34 -24.48 -11.01
CA GLU A 420 -27.11 -23.78 -9.96
C GLU A 420 -26.56 -24.00 -8.55
N ASN A 421 -26.09 -25.21 -8.23
CA ASN A 421 -25.53 -25.49 -6.89
C ASN A 421 -24.17 -24.81 -6.63
N LEU A 422 -23.40 -24.49 -7.68
CA LEU A 422 -22.15 -23.73 -7.57
C LEU A 422 -22.40 -22.25 -7.21
N TYR A 423 -23.60 -21.74 -7.47
CA TYR A 423 -23.98 -20.36 -7.18
C TYR A 423 -24.86 -20.21 -5.92
N ASN A 424 -25.10 -21.30 -5.18
CA ASN A 424 -26.00 -21.29 -4.03
C ASN A 424 -25.33 -20.85 -2.73
N ASP A 425 -24.01 -20.96 -2.60
CA ASP A 425 -23.26 -20.45 -1.46
C ASP A 425 -21.84 -20.07 -1.91
N GLY A 426 -21.39 -18.87 -1.59
CA GLY A 426 -20.03 -18.46 -1.89
C GLY A 426 -19.74 -16.98 -1.77
N ARG A 427 -18.47 -16.64 -1.98
CA ARG A 427 -17.95 -15.28 -1.90
C ARG A 427 -17.76 -14.69 -3.28
N TYR A 428 -18.48 -13.61 -3.56
CA TYR A 428 -18.49 -12.92 -4.84
C TYR A 428 -17.73 -11.61 -4.77
N ARG A 429 -16.79 -11.42 -5.68
CA ARG A 429 -16.17 -10.14 -5.95
C ARG A 429 -16.78 -9.55 -7.21
N MET A 430 -17.28 -8.33 -7.15
CA MET A 430 -17.94 -7.71 -8.30
C MET A 430 -17.57 -6.26 -8.50
N VAL A 431 -17.60 -5.84 -9.75
CA VAL A 431 -17.46 -4.44 -10.15
C VAL A 431 -18.78 -3.93 -10.70
N ILE A 432 -19.32 -2.92 -10.02
CA ILE A 432 -20.56 -2.24 -10.40
C ILE A 432 -20.28 -0.82 -10.86
N PHE A 433 -21.12 -0.31 -11.74
CA PHE A 433 -21.23 1.10 -12.08
C PHE A 433 -22.54 1.65 -11.55
N THR A 434 -22.52 2.88 -11.07
CA THR A 434 -23.70 3.55 -10.51
C THR A 434 -23.93 4.92 -11.14
N ILE A 435 -25.18 5.35 -11.11
CA ILE A 435 -25.61 6.70 -11.48
C ILE A 435 -26.31 7.36 -10.28
N PRO A 436 -26.22 8.70 -10.12
CA PRO A 436 -25.45 9.66 -10.92
C PRO A 436 -23.92 9.52 -10.75
N GLY A 437 -23.15 10.14 -11.66
CA GLY A 437 -21.69 10.28 -11.53
C GLY A 437 -20.83 9.15 -12.11
N GLU A 438 -21.44 8.12 -12.70
CA GLU A 438 -20.77 6.98 -13.36
C GLU A 438 -19.69 6.34 -12.48
N ALA A 439 -20.01 6.21 -11.20
CA ALA A 439 -19.07 5.72 -10.21
C ALA A 439 -18.88 4.21 -10.32
N SER A 440 -17.62 3.76 -10.44
CA SER A 440 -17.28 2.35 -10.43
C SER A 440 -16.79 1.89 -9.06
N PHE A 441 -17.38 0.82 -8.53
CA PHE A 441 -17.03 0.25 -7.23
C PHE A 441 -16.73 -1.24 -7.34
N GLU A 442 -15.63 -1.68 -6.72
CA GLU A 442 -15.39 -3.08 -6.41
C GLU A 442 -15.96 -3.39 -5.02
N GLY A 443 -16.77 -4.45 -4.90
CA GLY A 443 -17.26 -4.96 -3.62
C GLY A 443 -17.01 -6.46 -3.49
N LEU A 444 -16.93 -6.92 -2.24
CA LEU A 444 -16.86 -8.33 -1.86
C LEU A 444 -18.13 -8.68 -1.08
N LEU A 445 -18.81 -9.75 -1.45
CA LEU A 445 -20.08 -10.16 -0.85
C LEU A 445 -20.09 -11.66 -0.56
N ASP A 446 -20.50 -12.05 0.63
CA ASP A 446 -20.85 -13.44 0.93
C ASP A 446 -22.34 -13.66 0.65
N TYR A 447 -22.64 -14.71 -0.11
CA TYR A 447 -23.98 -15.11 -0.49
C TYR A 447 -24.24 -16.53 0.01
N SER A 448 -25.39 -16.76 0.64
CA SER A 448 -25.87 -18.09 1.00
C SER A 448 -27.38 -18.19 0.78
N SER A 449 -27.76 -19.16 -0.06
CA SER A 449 -29.15 -19.50 -0.36
C SER A 449 -29.75 -20.29 0.80
N ALA A 450 -30.85 -19.80 1.36
CA ALA A 450 -31.56 -20.46 2.45
C ALA A 450 -33.06 -20.53 2.19
N THR A 451 -33.72 -21.55 2.76
CA THR A 451 -35.16 -21.79 2.62
C THR A 451 -36.05 -20.63 3.09
N ASN A 452 -35.52 -19.78 3.97
CA ASN A 452 -36.21 -18.58 4.50
C ASN A 452 -35.77 -17.27 3.80
N GLY A 453 -35.12 -17.37 2.64
CA GLY A 453 -34.62 -16.24 1.87
C GLY A 453 -33.10 -16.17 1.84
N ASN A 454 -32.57 -15.58 0.77
CA ASN A 454 -31.14 -15.43 0.54
C ASN A 454 -30.51 -14.52 1.61
N ARG A 455 -29.32 -14.90 2.07
CA ARG A 455 -28.49 -14.06 2.95
C ARG A 455 -27.36 -13.48 2.13
N ILE A 456 -27.28 -12.15 2.12
CA ILE A 456 -26.22 -11.39 1.45
C ILE A 456 -25.52 -10.52 2.49
N GLN A 457 -24.21 -10.62 2.57
CA GLN A 457 -23.38 -9.79 3.45
C GLN A 457 -22.29 -9.11 2.65
N VAL A 458 -22.24 -7.78 2.65
CA VAL A 458 -21.10 -7.02 2.12
C VAL A 458 -19.94 -7.12 3.12
N ILE A 459 -18.76 -7.49 2.61
CA ILE A 459 -17.53 -7.66 3.37
C ILE A 459 -16.63 -6.44 3.15
N GLY A 460 -16.24 -5.80 4.25
CA GLY A 460 -15.38 -4.62 4.22
C GLY A 460 -16.04 -3.40 3.57
N LEU A 461 -15.22 -2.42 3.19
CA LEU A 461 -15.68 -1.24 2.45
C LEU A 461 -15.46 -1.42 0.94
N PRO A 462 -16.47 -1.13 0.10
CA PRO A 462 -16.30 -1.15 -1.35
C PRO A 462 -15.26 -0.12 -1.80
N SER A 463 -14.46 -0.45 -2.81
CA SER A 463 -13.38 0.40 -3.32
C SER A 463 -13.84 1.17 -4.56
N ARG A 464 -13.73 2.51 -4.52
CA ARG A 464 -13.95 3.36 -5.71
C ARG A 464 -12.79 3.19 -6.69
N LEU A 465 -13.09 2.79 -7.93
CA LEU A 465 -12.09 2.45 -8.95
C LEU A 465 -11.85 3.55 -9.99
N ASN A 466 -12.66 4.61 -10.03
CA ASN A 466 -12.45 5.75 -10.94
C ASN A 466 -12.38 7.09 -10.19
N VAL A 467 -11.64 8.03 -10.78
CA VAL A 467 -11.50 9.39 -10.26
C VAL A 467 -12.86 10.08 -10.24
N TYR A 468 -13.16 10.77 -9.15
CA TYR A 468 -14.46 11.44 -8.94
C TYR A 468 -14.35 12.97 -8.94
N GLY A 469 -13.14 13.54 -9.02
CA GLY A 469 -12.92 14.98 -9.19
C GLY A 469 -13.75 15.83 -8.21
N ASN A 470 -14.56 16.74 -8.77
CA ASN A 470 -15.42 17.65 -8.00
C ASN A 470 -16.83 17.11 -7.73
N GLN A 471 -17.12 15.85 -8.09
CA GLN A 471 -18.44 15.23 -7.88
C GLN A 471 -18.82 15.16 -6.39
N SER A 472 -17.85 15.17 -5.49
CA SER A 472 -18.03 15.01 -4.04
C SER A 472 -17.61 16.23 -3.23
N HIS A 473 -17.68 17.43 -3.82
CA HIS A 473 -17.23 18.68 -3.18
C HIS A 473 -17.99 19.04 -1.90
N CYS A 474 -19.25 18.61 -1.77
CA CYS A 474 -20.10 18.72 -0.58
C CYS A 474 -19.68 17.78 0.58
N SER A 475 -18.63 16.97 0.41
CA SER A 475 -18.15 16.04 1.44
C SER A 475 -16.65 16.19 1.68
N GLU A 476 -16.27 16.43 2.93
CA GLU A 476 -14.87 16.51 3.37
C GLU A 476 -14.39 15.26 4.14
N THR A 477 -15.23 14.24 4.27
CA THR A 477 -14.96 13.05 5.09
C THR A 477 -14.59 11.82 4.27
N VAL A 478 -14.38 10.68 4.95
CA VAL A 478 -14.04 9.37 4.34
C VAL A 478 -15.07 8.90 3.30
N ILE A 479 -16.31 9.38 3.35
CA ILE A 479 -17.35 9.03 2.37
C ILE A 479 -17.21 9.77 1.02
N LYS A 480 -16.20 10.65 0.88
CA LYS A 480 -15.96 11.44 -0.33
C LYS A 480 -15.83 10.59 -1.61
N SER A 481 -15.32 9.36 -1.51
CA SER A 481 -15.22 8.43 -2.66
C SER A 481 -16.57 7.85 -3.11
N PHE A 482 -17.60 7.92 -2.27
CA PHE A 482 -18.94 7.40 -2.53
C PHE A 482 -19.94 8.49 -2.89
N CYS A 483 -19.71 9.72 -2.45
CA CYS A 483 -20.66 10.81 -2.61
C CYS A 483 -20.71 11.34 -4.05
N TYR A 484 -21.93 11.60 -4.53
CA TYR A 484 -22.20 12.51 -5.65
C TYR A 484 -23.10 13.63 -5.13
N CYS A 485 -22.71 14.89 -5.26
CA CYS A 485 -23.44 16.00 -4.65
C CYS A 485 -24.75 16.30 -5.37
N LYS A 486 -25.83 16.50 -4.61
CA LYS A 486 -27.18 16.71 -5.15
C LYS A 486 -27.34 17.98 -5.97
N ASP A 487 -26.56 19.01 -5.67
CA ASP A 487 -26.56 20.25 -6.44
C ASP A 487 -26.12 20.06 -7.89
N LEU A 488 -25.25 19.08 -8.15
CA LEU A 488 -24.83 18.67 -9.50
C LEU A 488 -25.92 17.94 -10.30
N LEU A 489 -27.02 17.51 -9.67
CA LEU A 489 -28.14 16.88 -10.37
C LEU A 489 -28.98 17.87 -11.18
N ASN A 490 -28.92 19.16 -10.84
CA ASN A 490 -29.73 20.20 -11.47
C ASN A 490 -29.02 20.89 -12.65
N ASP A 491 -27.75 20.58 -12.89
CA ASP A 491 -26.91 21.17 -13.95
C ASP A 491 -26.95 20.36 -15.28
N HIS A 492 -27.87 19.40 -15.42
CA HIS A 492 -28.00 18.54 -16.60
C HIS A 492 -29.42 18.47 -17.17
#